data_AF-A9IDJ7-F1
#
_entry.id   AF-A9IDJ7-F1
#
_cell.length_a   1.000
_cell.length_b   1.000
_cell.length_c   1.000
_cell.angle_alpha   90.00
_cell.angle_beta   90.00
_cell.angle_gamma   90.00
#
_symmetry.space_group_name_H-M   'P 1'
#
loop_
_entity.id
_entity.type
_entity.pdbx_description
1 polymer ?
#
loop_
_entity_poly.entity_id
_entity_poly.type
_entity_poly.pdbx_seq_one_letter_code
_entity_poly.pdbx_strand_id
1 'polypeptide(L)'
;MKITWRRCRTYEEAKDHCRVIYLHEWDDKPFYWGKAHNSFFGGHSRQIGDLRASGRYNAGYRHWIEGCQRHGAKLYVGRLSELALANINDVENWLIHTYGHEMSTRVRTPDVALCVEHLGEVPASISRARANLQVQSTPNDAAECNR
;
A
#
# COMPACT_ATOMS: atom_id res chain seq x y z
N MET A 1 -2.73 0.94 -14.28
CA MET A 1 -1.70 0.20 -13.50
C MET A 1 -2.39 -0.77 -12.55
N LYS A 2 -1.75 -1.85 -12.07
CA LYS A 2 -2.39 -2.81 -11.13
C LYS A 2 -1.54 -3.10 -9.89
N ILE A 3 -2.22 -3.24 -8.74
CA ILE A 3 -1.66 -3.73 -7.48
C ILE A 3 -2.52 -4.90 -6.99
N THR A 4 -1.90 -6.07 -6.79
CA THR A 4 -2.55 -7.22 -6.15
C THR A 4 -2.10 -7.31 -4.71
N TRP A 5 -3.03 -7.06 -3.79
CA TRP A 5 -2.79 -7.05 -2.36
C TRP A 5 -2.92 -8.43 -1.74
N ARG A 6 -2.04 -8.70 -0.78
CA ARG A 6 -2.10 -9.84 0.13
C ARG A 6 -1.93 -9.35 1.55
N ARG A 7 -2.72 -9.86 2.49
CA ARG A 7 -2.52 -9.60 3.91
C ARG A 7 -1.48 -10.58 4.46
N CYS A 8 -0.39 -10.04 4.99
CA CYS A 8 0.60 -10.81 5.73
C CYS A 8 0.20 -10.83 7.20
N ARG A 9 -0.09 -12.01 7.74
CA ARG A 9 -0.48 -12.22 9.14
C ARG A 9 0.72 -12.36 10.08
N THR A 10 1.89 -12.63 9.52
CA THR A 10 3.15 -12.77 10.25
C THR A 10 4.27 -12.07 9.51
N TYR A 11 5.35 -11.75 10.23
CA TYR A 11 6.58 -11.27 9.63
C TYR A 11 7.18 -12.29 8.64
N GLU A 12 7.07 -13.58 8.95
CA GLU A 12 7.60 -14.66 8.11
C GLU A 12 6.92 -14.70 6.74
N GLU A 13 5.60 -14.47 6.68
CA GLU A 13 4.87 -14.34 5.42
C GLU A 13 5.31 -13.13 4.59
N ALA A 14 5.74 -12.04 5.24
CA ALA A 14 6.09 -10.80 4.57
C ALA A 14 7.55 -10.77 4.09
N LYS A 15 8.48 -11.42 4.81
CA LYS A 15 9.91 -11.13 4.72
C LYS A 15 10.51 -11.27 3.33
N ASP A 16 10.05 -12.24 2.52
CA ASP A 16 10.62 -12.59 1.22
C ASP A 16 10.04 -11.80 0.05
N HIS A 17 9.03 -10.96 0.29
CA HIS A 17 8.49 -10.09 -0.74
C HIS A 17 9.51 -9.01 -1.16
N CYS A 18 9.68 -8.82 -2.46
CA CYS A 18 10.49 -7.77 -3.08
C CYS A 18 9.78 -7.23 -4.33
N ARG A 19 10.19 -6.06 -4.83
CA ARG A 19 9.53 -5.36 -5.94
C ARG A 19 8.05 -5.08 -5.63
N VAL A 20 7.79 -4.66 -4.39
CA VAL A 20 6.44 -4.43 -3.84
C VAL A 20 6.29 -3.07 -3.19
N ILE A 21 5.04 -2.63 -3.09
CA ILE A 21 4.58 -1.64 -2.09
C ILE A 21 4.04 -2.39 -0.89
N TYR A 22 4.15 -1.82 0.31
CA TYR A 22 3.51 -2.34 1.50
C TYR A 22 2.79 -1.24 2.27
N LEU A 23 1.78 -1.64 3.02
CA LEU A 23 0.95 -0.79 3.86
C LEU A 23 0.89 -1.37 5.26
N HIS A 24 1.22 -0.54 6.25
CA HIS A 24 0.76 -0.72 7.61
C HIS A 24 -0.58 -0.01 7.77
N GLU A 25 -1.62 -0.75 8.11
CA GLU A 25 -2.97 -0.24 8.36
C GLU A 25 -3.29 -0.38 9.86
N TRP A 26 -3.86 0.66 10.44
CA TRP A 26 -4.31 0.69 11.83
C TRP A 26 -5.74 1.24 11.88
N ASP A 27 -6.65 0.58 12.58
CA ASP A 27 -8.07 0.97 12.66
C ASP A 27 -8.71 1.28 11.30
N ASP A 28 -8.40 0.45 10.30
CA ASP A 28 -8.85 0.59 8.90
C ASP A 28 -8.40 1.90 8.21
N LYS A 29 -7.38 2.58 8.75
CA LYS A 29 -6.75 3.78 8.19
C LYS A 29 -5.30 3.51 7.77
N PRO A 30 -4.79 4.18 6.72
CA PRO A 30 -3.38 4.04 6.37
C PRO A 30 -2.50 4.67 7.43
N PHE A 31 -1.65 3.85 8.06
CA PHE A 31 -0.66 4.35 9.02
C PHE A 31 0.63 4.73 8.30
N TYR A 32 1.16 3.81 7.49
CA TYR A 32 2.42 4.00 6.77
C TYR A 32 2.44 3.25 5.44
N TRP A 33 2.78 3.98 4.37
CA TRP A 33 3.13 3.41 3.06
C TRP A 33 4.65 3.33 2.91
N GLY A 34 5.11 2.22 2.36
CA GLY A 34 6.51 2.08 1.97
C GLY A 34 6.70 1.15 0.78
N LYS A 35 7.94 1.10 0.29
CA LYS A 35 8.34 0.20 -0.80
C LYS A 35 9.58 -0.62 -0.49
N ALA A 36 9.60 -1.84 -1.03
CA ALA A 36 10.75 -2.72 -1.08
C ALA A 36 11.13 -2.94 -2.56
N HIS A 37 11.62 -1.88 -3.21
CA HIS A 37 11.94 -1.92 -4.65
C HIS A 37 13.19 -2.79 -4.93
N ASN A 38 14.34 -2.36 -4.40
CA ASN A 38 15.65 -3.00 -4.56
C ASN A 38 16.10 -3.68 -3.26
N SER A 39 15.14 -4.19 -2.50
CA SER A 39 15.35 -4.82 -1.20
C SER A 39 14.25 -5.84 -0.95
N PHE A 40 14.49 -6.76 -0.01
CA PHE A 40 13.39 -7.56 0.54
C PHE A 40 12.61 -6.74 1.55
N PHE A 41 11.36 -7.10 1.80
CA PHE A 41 10.58 -6.49 2.88
C PHE A 41 11.30 -6.68 4.20
N GLY A 42 11.76 -7.89 4.50
CA GLY A 42 12.46 -8.17 5.75
C GLY A 42 13.53 -9.23 5.67
N GLY A 43 14.07 -9.59 6.83
CA GLY A 43 15.07 -10.63 7.02
C GLY A 43 16.51 -10.15 6.87
N HIS A 44 17.45 -11.09 6.96
CA HIS A 44 18.87 -10.82 6.76
C HIS A 44 19.21 -10.67 5.28
N SER A 45 20.42 -10.15 5.02
CA SER A 45 20.99 -10.10 3.68
C SER A 45 21.02 -11.50 3.07
N ARG A 46 20.46 -11.63 1.86
CA ARG A 46 20.40 -12.90 1.12
C ARG A 46 20.32 -12.63 -0.37
N GLN A 47 20.42 -13.69 -1.16
CA GLN A 47 20.25 -13.65 -2.60
C GLN A 47 19.05 -14.52 -2.99
N ILE A 48 18.11 -13.95 -3.75
CA ILE A 48 16.98 -14.67 -4.35
C ILE A 48 16.91 -14.26 -5.82
N GLY A 49 17.15 -15.21 -6.72
CA GLY A 49 17.28 -14.93 -8.15
C GLY A 49 18.45 -13.98 -8.44
N ASP A 50 18.15 -12.89 -9.14
CA ASP A 50 19.08 -11.82 -9.51
C ASP A 50 19.31 -10.77 -8.41
N LEU A 51 18.51 -10.79 -7.34
CA LEU A 51 18.53 -9.77 -6.30
C LEU A 51 19.36 -10.22 -5.08
N ARG A 52 20.45 -9.51 -4.80
CA ARG A 52 21.21 -9.59 -3.52
C ARG A 52 20.99 -8.32 -2.71
N ALA A 53 20.24 -8.42 -1.62
CA ALA A 53 19.88 -7.26 -0.79
C ALA A 53 19.56 -7.65 0.65
N SER A 54 19.54 -6.66 1.54
CA SER A 54 19.01 -6.77 2.91
C SER A 54 17.51 -6.48 2.96
N GLY A 55 16.86 -6.89 4.05
CA GLY A 55 15.49 -6.53 4.35
C GLY A 55 15.37 -5.07 4.81
N ARG A 56 14.31 -4.38 4.38
CA ARG A 56 13.93 -3.06 4.91
C ARG A 56 13.68 -3.14 6.41
N TYR A 57 12.92 -4.14 6.83
CA TYR A 57 12.75 -4.56 8.20
C TYR A 57 13.64 -5.78 8.45
N ASN A 58 14.92 -5.55 8.71
CA ASN A 58 15.84 -6.64 9.03
C ASN A 58 15.36 -7.45 10.26
N ALA A 59 16.00 -8.57 10.59
CA ALA A 59 15.54 -9.42 11.69
C ALA A 59 15.39 -8.71 13.05
N GLY A 60 16.16 -7.64 13.27
CA GLY A 60 16.02 -6.78 14.44
C GLY A 60 14.66 -6.10 14.53
N TYR A 61 14.00 -5.78 13.40
CA TYR A 61 12.66 -5.18 13.37
C TYR A 61 11.51 -6.18 13.49
N ARG A 62 11.79 -7.49 13.49
CA ARG A 62 10.75 -8.52 13.57
C ARG A 62 9.82 -8.31 14.76
N HIS A 63 10.38 -8.04 15.94
CA HIS A 63 9.62 -7.83 17.16
C HIS A 63 8.66 -6.63 17.05
N TRP A 64 9.05 -5.59 16.29
CA TRP A 64 8.21 -4.43 16.06
C TRP A 64 7.04 -4.76 15.14
N ILE A 65 7.31 -5.45 14.02
CA ILE A 65 6.25 -5.88 13.08
C ILE A 65 5.23 -6.80 13.77
N GLU A 66 5.72 -7.84 14.45
CA GLU A 66 4.86 -8.77 15.18
C GLU A 66 4.16 -8.08 16.35
N GLY A 67 4.84 -7.17 17.04
CA GLY A 67 4.28 -6.34 18.11
C GLY A 67 3.10 -5.50 17.62
N CYS A 68 3.27 -4.75 16.52
CA CYS A 68 2.19 -3.98 15.91
C CYS A 68 1.00 -4.87 15.52
N GLN A 69 1.27 -6.01 14.87
CA GLN A 69 0.21 -6.95 14.46
C GLN A 69 -0.59 -7.49 15.65
N ARG A 70 0.09 -7.81 16.77
CA ARG A 70 -0.57 -8.25 18.02
C ARG A 70 -1.47 -7.17 18.63
N HIS A 71 -1.21 -5.90 18.36
CA HIS A 71 -2.01 -4.77 18.83
C HIS A 71 -3.04 -4.28 17.80
N GLY A 72 -3.36 -5.10 16.79
CA GLY A 72 -4.45 -4.85 15.85
C GLY A 72 -4.01 -4.24 14.51
N ALA A 73 -2.72 -3.89 14.34
CA ALA A 73 -2.22 -3.44 13.07
C ALA A 73 -2.30 -4.56 12.01
N LYS A 74 -2.52 -4.19 10.75
CA LYS A 74 -2.51 -5.10 9.63
C LYS A 74 -1.37 -4.73 8.69
N LEU A 75 -0.68 -5.74 8.17
CA LEU A 75 0.34 -5.58 7.15
C LEU A 75 -0.19 -6.11 5.82
N TYR A 76 -0.16 -5.26 4.81
CA TYR A 76 -0.49 -5.64 3.45
C TYR A 76 0.73 -5.47 2.55
N VAL A 77 0.92 -6.41 1.65
CA VAL A 77 1.93 -6.34 0.59
C VAL A 77 1.22 -6.33 -0.75
N GLY A 78 1.52 -5.32 -1.57
CA GLY A 78 0.99 -5.12 -2.91
C GLY A 78 2.01 -5.54 -3.96
N ARG A 79 1.73 -6.64 -4.66
CA ARG A 79 2.48 -7.04 -5.86
C ARG A 79 2.09 -6.14 -7.03
N LEU A 80 3.09 -5.55 -7.67
CA LEU A 80 2.91 -4.60 -8.75
C LEU A 80 2.90 -5.31 -10.11
N SER A 81 2.02 -4.88 -11.02
CA SER A 81 2.19 -5.14 -12.45
C SER A 81 3.49 -4.50 -12.97
N GLU A 82 4.04 -4.96 -14.10
CA GLU A 82 5.27 -4.41 -14.69
C GLU A 82 5.24 -2.88 -14.85
N LEU A 83 4.15 -2.34 -15.41
CA LEU A 83 3.99 -0.88 -15.56
C LEU A 83 3.96 -0.16 -14.20
N ALA A 84 3.34 -0.76 -13.17
CA ALA A 84 3.30 -0.16 -11.83
C ALA A 84 4.67 -0.23 -11.14
N LEU A 85 5.43 -1.31 -11.38
CA LEU A 85 6.79 -1.47 -10.86
C LEU A 85 7.75 -0.46 -11.49
N ALA A 86 7.67 -0.27 -12.81
CA ALA A 86 8.47 0.74 -13.52
C ALA A 86 8.25 2.16 -12.97
N ASN A 87 7.06 2.43 -12.42
CA ASN A 87 6.66 3.72 -11.86
C ASN A 87 6.46 3.65 -10.33
N ILE A 88 7.17 2.77 -9.63
CA ILE A 88 6.91 2.48 -8.20
C ILE A 88 6.99 3.72 -7.29
N ASN A 89 7.83 4.70 -7.63
CA ASN A 89 7.94 5.94 -6.86
C ASN A 89 6.65 6.77 -6.96
N ASP A 90 6.11 6.89 -8.17
CA ASP A 90 4.89 7.66 -8.42
C ASP A 90 3.68 6.91 -7.86
N VAL A 91 3.67 5.58 -7.94
CA VAL A 91 2.65 4.74 -7.31
C VAL A 91 2.63 4.91 -5.79
N GLU A 92 3.79 4.82 -5.12
CA GLU A 92 3.90 5.02 -3.67
C GLU A 92 3.37 6.41 -3.28
N ASN A 93 3.81 7.44 -3.98
CA ASN A 93 3.44 8.81 -3.70
C ASN A 93 1.95 9.08 -3.99
N TRP A 94 1.41 8.52 -5.07
CA TRP A 94 -0.02 8.58 -5.38
C TRP A 94 -0.87 7.90 -4.30
N LEU A 95 -0.44 6.75 -3.75
CA LEU A 95 -1.14 6.08 -2.65
C LEU A 95 -1.18 6.93 -1.38
N ILE A 96 -0.03 7.53 -1.01
CA ILE A 96 0.12 8.44 0.12
C ILE A 96 -0.86 9.62 -0.01
N HIS A 97 -0.93 10.23 -1.19
CA HIS A 97 -1.84 11.36 -1.45
C HIS A 97 -3.31 10.97 -1.51
N THR A 98 -3.62 9.90 -2.23
CA THR A 98 -5.01 9.50 -2.51
C THR A 98 -5.71 8.97 -1.28
N TYR A 99 -5.00 8.22 -0.43
CA TYR A 99 -5.59 7.54 0.72
C TYR A 99 -5.15 8.12 2.07
N GLY A 100 -4.18 9.03 2.08
CA GLY A 100 -3.61 9.60 3.29
C GLY A 100 -2.58 8.68 3.96
N HIS A 101 -2.06 9.16 5.09
CA HIS A 101 -1.10 8.47 5.94
C HIS A 101 -1.00 9.19 7.29
N GLU A 102 -0.48 8.51 8.31
CA GLU A 102 -0.10 9.16 9.57
C GLU A 102 1.40 9.43 9.64
N MET A 103 2.23 8.51 9.15
CA MET A 103 3.68 8.51 9.39
C MET A 103 4.56 8.64 8.15
N SER A 104 4.00 8.68 6.94
CA SER A 104 4.79 8.91 5.73
C SER A 104 5.31 10.35 5.70
N THR A 105 6.62 10.56 5.75
CA THR A 105 7.22 11.91 5.81
C THR A 105 7.60 12.47 4.45
N ARG A 106 7.68 11.63 3.41
CA ARG A 106 8.10 12.01 2.06
C ARG A 106 6.90 12.15 1.14
N VAL A 107 6.11 13.18 1.40
CA VAL A 107 4.90 13.50 0.65
C VAL A 107 5.27 14.50 -0.45
N ARG A 108 5.01 14.18 -1.72
CA ARG A 108 5.23 15.10 -2.84
C ARG A 108 3.94 15.22 -3.64
N THR A 109 3.52 16.40 -4.05
CA THR A 109 2.31 16.48 -4.90
C THR A 109 2.50 15.60 -6.14
N PRO A 110 1.56 14.70 -6.49
CA PRO A 110 1.69 13.88 -7.67
C PRO A 110 1.67 14.76 -8.92
N ASP A 111 2.65 14.61 -9.80
CA ASP A 111 2.71 15.34 -11.07
C ASP A 111 1.66 14.84 -12.08
N VAL A 112 1.13 13.63 -11.86
CA VAL A 112 0.22 12.95 -12.77
C VAL A 112 -0.87 12.22 -12.01
N ALA A 113 -2.09 12.31 -12.52
CA ALA A 113 -3.17 11.44 -12.06
C ALA A 113 -2.90 10.00 -12.52
N LEU A 114 -2.75 9.08 -11.57
CA LEU A 114 -2.59 7.66 -11.87
C LEU A 114 -3.93 6.93 -11.76
N CYS A 115 -4.23 6.08 -12.74
CA CYS A 115 -5.32 5.11 -12.65
C CYS A 115 -4.74 3.76 -12.20
N VAL A 116 -4.93 3.46 -10.91
CA VAL A 116 -4.45 2.22 -10.28
C VAL A 116 -5.62 1.33 -9.91
N GLU A 117 -5.64 0.13 -10.49
CA GLU A 117 -6.58 -0.93 -10.14
C GLU A 117 -6.04 -1.73 -8.93
N HIS A 118 -6.88 -1.92 -7.92
CA HIS A 118 -6.57 -2.67 -6.70
C HIS A 118 -7.31 -4.01 -6.69
N LEU A 119 -6.56 -5.10 -6.53
CA LEU A 119 -7.05 -6.48 -6.58
C LEU A 119 -6.63 -7.28 -5.33
N GLY A 120 -7.22 -8.45 -5.11
CA GLY A 120 -6.86 -9.37 -4.02
C GLY A 120 -7.45 -8.98 -2.66
N GLU A 121 -6.68 -9.16 -1.59
CA GLU A 121 -7.05 -8.75 -0.23
C GLU A 121 -6.87 -7.23 -0.07
N VAL A 122 -7.69 -6.44 -0.77
CA VAL A 122 -7.59 -4.97 -0.79
C VAL A 122 -7.75 -4.40 0.64
N PRO A 123 -6.83 -3.52 1.10
CA PRO A 123 -6.95 -2.86 2.40
C PRO A 123 -8.29 -2.16 2.61
N ALA A 124 -8.75 -2.10 3.87
CA ALA A 124 -10.02 -1.49 4.21
C ALA A 124 -10.00 0.02 3.93
N SER A 125 -8.88 0.66 4.21
CA SER A 125 -8.61 2.07 3.92
C SER A 125 -8.85 2.45 2.45
N ILE A 126 -8.41 1.59 1.50
CA ILE A 126 -8.66 1.78 0.07
C ILE A 126 -10.13 1.54 -0.27
N SER A 127 -10.70 0.43 0.22
CA SER A 127 -12.06 0.02 -0.12
C SER A 127 -13.10 1.05 0.33
N ARG A 128 -12.94 1.61 1.54
CA ARG A 128 -13.82 2.65 2.09
C ARG A 128 -13.72 3.96 1.31
N ALA A 129 -12.51 4.39 0.96
CA ALA A 129 -12.31 5.61 0.16
C ALA A 129 -13.02 5.52 -1.19
N ARG A 130 -12.96 4.36 -1.86
CA ARG A 130 -13.67 4.11 -3.11
C ARG A 130 -15.20 4.15 -2.96
N ALA A 131 -15.73 3.58 -1.88
CA ALA A 131 -17.17 3.64 -1.61
C ALA A 131 -17.65 5.09 -1.41
N ASN A 132 -16.89 5.90 -0.68
CA ASN A 132 -17.24 7.30 -0.43
C ASN A 132 -17.24 8.15 -1.71
N LEU A 133 -16.32 7.89 -2.65
CA LEU A 133 -16.29 8.56 -3.96
C LEU A 133 -17.51 8.19 -4.84
N GLN A 134 -18.04 6.97 -4.70
CA GLN A 134 -19.26 6.55 -5.40
C GLN A 134 -20.54 7.13 -4.78
N VAL A 135 -20.56 7.37 -3.47
CA VAL A 135 -21.71 8.01 -2.80
C VAL A 135 -21.81 9.50 -3.16
N GLN A 136 -20.69 10.19 -3.32
CA GLN A 136 -20.64 11.62 -3.70
C GLN A 136 -20.97 11.90 -5.17
N SER A 137 -21.16 10.87 -6.01
CA SER A 137 -21.47 11.01 -7.43
C SER A 137 -22.94 10.68 -7.76
N THR A 138 -23.82 10.63 -6.77
CA THR A 138 -25.27 10.54 -6.99
C THR A 138 -25.84 11.93 -7.30
N PRO A 139 -26.54 12.13 -8.45
CA PRO A 139 -27.02 13.45 -8.84
C PRO A 139 -28.29 13.81 -8.04
N ASN A 140 -28.21 14.90 -7.28
CA ASN A 140 -29.39 15.58 -6.70
C ASN A 140 -29.86 16.77 -7.55
N ASP A 141 -29.34 16.97 -8.77
CA ASP A 141 -29.74 18.06 -9.66
C ASP A 141 -30.77 17.60 -10.72
N ALA A 142 -31.88 17.02 -10.25
CA ALA A 142 -33.07 16.80 -11.06
C ALA A 142 -34.30 17.36 -10.35
N ALA A 143 -34.25 18.63 -9.99
CA ALA A 143 -35.42 19.40 -9.58
C ALA A 143 -35.23 20.86 -10.01
N GLU A 144 -35.61 21.16 -11.25
CA GLU A 144 -36.29 22.41 -11.68
C GLU A 144 -36.17 22.58 -13.20
N CYS A 145 -37.05 21.89 -13.94
CA CYS A 145 -37.54 22.43 -15.19
C CYS A 145 -38.93 21.85 -15.46
N ASN A 146 -39.93 22.47 -14.85
CA ASN A 146 -41.33 22.39 -15.27
C ASN A 146 -42.05 23.60 -14.68
N ARG A 147 -41.87 24.76 -15.33
CA ARG A 147 -42.87 25.83 -15.46
C ARG A 147 -42.64 26.56 -16.78
#